data_AF-R8BRB8-F1
#
_entry.id   AF-R8BRB8-F1
#
_cell.length_a   1.000
_cell.length_b   1.000
_cell.length_c   1.000
_cell.angle_alpha   90.00
_cell.angle_beta   90.00
_cell.angle_gamma   90.00
#
_symmetry.space_group_name_H-M   'P 1'
#
loop_
_entity.id
_entity.type
_entity.pdbx_description
1 polymer ?
#
loop_
_entity_poly.entity_id
_entity_poly.type
_entity_poly.pdbx_seq_one_letter_code
_entity_poly.pdbx_strand_id
1 'polypeptide(L)'
;MMCHFQLNWGGAYGEVLINNHGLSRKHIIEGLRNALQRLDLEYVDIVYAHRPDRLTPMEETVRAFNHVIEIKGWAMYWGTSEWSADEIAEACGIAKSLGLIPPVVEQPMYNLLSRKKVEGEFQRLYDRVGLGLTTFSPLYFGLLSGKYNESTDKPPVGSRFANEVGKMKGAYWNDTWKENIRKVVKLKVR
;
A
#
# COMPACT_ATOMS: atom_id res chain seq x y z
N MET A 1 -7.36 3.05 -18.91
CA MET A 1 -6.60 2.23 -17.93
C MET A 1 -5.94 3.21 -17.00
N MET A 2 -6.21 3.14 -15.69
CA MET A 2 -5.68 4.10 -14.71
C MET A 2 -4.25 3.69 -14.36
N CYS A 3 -3.26 4.53 -14.64
CA CYS A 3 -1.86 4.28 -14.33
C CYS A 3 -1.53 4.81 -12.92
N HIS A 4 -1.01 3.95 -12.05
CA HIS A 4 -0.64 4.34 -10.70
C HIS A 4 0.78 3.91 -10.34
N PHE A 5 1.44 4.70 -9.49
CA PHE A 5 2.78 4.43 -9.00
C PHE A 5 2.87 4.53 -7.47
N GLN A 6 3.68 3.67 -6.86
CA GLN A 6 3.99 3.69 -5.43
C GLN A 6 5.40 4.15 -5.19
N LEU A 7 5.57 5.20 -4.37
CA LEU A 7 6.90 5.65 -3.96
C LEU A 7 7.62 4.53 -3.21
N ASN A 8 8.84 4.22 -3.65
CA ASN A 8 9.64 3.17 -3.04
C ASN A 8 9.96 3.51 -1.58
N TRP A 9 9.69 2.57 -0.68
CA TRP A 9 10.00 2.66 0.75
C TRP A 9 11.46 2.27 1.06
N GLY A 10 12.40 2.57 0.16
CA GLY A 10 13.83 2.30 0.36
C GLY A 10 14.29 0.84 0.28
N GLY A 11 13.48 -0.06 -0.30
CA GLY A 11 13.82 -1.49 -0.36
C GLY A 11 14.46 -1.95 -1.68
N ALA A 12 14.21 -1.24 -2.78
CA ALA A 12 14.56 -1.71 -4.12
C ALA A 12 15.88 -1.16 -4.69
N TYR A 13 16.33 0.04 -4.27
CA TYR A 13 17.49 0.72 -4.85
C TYR A 13 18.19 1.62 -3.81
N GLY A 14 19.40 1.23 -3.38
CA GLY A 14 20.30 2.03 -2.55
C GLY A 14 20.53 1.48 -1.13
N GLU A 15 21.80 1.38 -0.71
CA GLU A 15 22.20 1.04 0.66
C GLU A 15 22.09 2.23 1.63
N VAL A 16 22.01 3.45 1.08
CA VAL A 16 21.88 4.69 1.87
C VAL A 16 20.39 4.96 2.10
N LEU A 17 19.91 4.62 3.29
CA LEU A 17 18.52 4.80 3.69
C LEU A 17 18.13 6.28 3.66
N ILE A 18 18.92 7.17 4.28
CA ILE A 18 18.56 8.58 4.56
C ILE A 18 17.94 9.36 3.39
N ASN A 19 18.39 9.15 2.14
CA ASN A 19 17.87 9.89 0.98
C ASN A 19 17.01 9.04 0.02
N ASN A 20 16.82 7.75 0.30
CA ASN A 20 16.12 6.81 -0.60
C ASN A 20 14.87 6.19 0.05
N HIS A 21 14.42 6.70 1.20
CA HIS A 21 13.25 6.18 1.92
C HIS A 21 12.41 7.31 2.54
N GLY A 22 11.20 6.95 2.98
CA GLY A 22 10.29 7.85 3.68
C GLY A 22 9.41 8.67 2.74
N LEU A 23 8.87 9.77 3.26
CA LEU A 23 7.96 10.68 2.57
C LEU A 23 8.43 12.14 2.65
N SER A 24 9.73 12.35 2.88
CA SER A 24 10.31 13.69 2.76
C SER A 24 10.04 14.27 1.37
N ARG A 25 9.92 15.60 1.30
CA ARG A 25 9.67 16.32 0.06
C ARG A 25 10.70 15.98 -1.03
N LYS A 26 11.97 15.84 -0.64
CA LYS A 26 13.06 15.45 -1.54
C LYS A 26 12.77 14.09 -2.18
N HIS A 27 12.47 13.08 -1.36
CA HIS A 27 12.24 11.72 -1.84
C HIS A 27 10.98 11.60 -2.70
N ILE A 28 9.89 12.31 -2.36
CA ILE A 28 8.67 12.33 -3.18
C ILE A 28 8.98 12.87 -4.59
N ILE A 29 9.69 14.01 -4.69
CA ILE A 29 10.00 14.66 -5.96
C ILE A 29 10.98 13.80 -6.79
N GLU A 30 12.10 13.39 -6.20
CA GLU A 30 13.13 12.60 -6.89
C GLU A 30 12.61 11.20 -7.25
N GLY A 31 11.87 10.58 -6.32
CA GLY A 31 11.28 9.25 -6.49
C GLY A 31 10.26 9.21 -7.62
N LEU A 32 9.35 10.18 -7.69
CA LEU A 32 8.35 10.26 -8.76
C LEU A 32 8.99 10.58 -10.11
N ARG A 33 9.92 11.54 -10.17
CA ARG A 33 10.66 11.85 -11.41
C ARG A 33 11.35 10.62 -11.99
N ASN A 34 12.05 9.86 -11.14
CA ASN A 34 12.74 8.64 -11.55
C ASN A 34 11.75 7.54 -11.97
N ALA A 35 10.56 7.50 -11.35
CA ALA A 35 9.51 6.56 -11.73
C ALA A 35 8.93 6.86 -13.10
N LEU A 36 8.60 8.13 -13.37
CA LEU A 36 8.11 8.59 -14.67
C LEU A 36 9.09 8.26 -15.79
N GLN A 37 10.39 8.48 -15.56
CA GLN A 37 11.43 8.10 -16.52
C GLN A 37 11.47 6.59 -16.81
N ARG A 38 11.27 5.75 -15.79
CA ARG A 38 11.23 4.28 -15.98
C ARG A 38 9.94 3.80 -16.64
N LEU A 39 8.84 4.50 -16.40
CA LEU A 39 7.53 4.18 -16.99
C LEU A 39 7.38 4.71 -18.42
N ASP A 40 8.29 5.59 -18.86
CA ASP A 40 8.19 6.33 -20.12
C ASP A 40 6.87 7.11 -20.21
N LEU A 41 6.53 7.81 -19.12
CA LEU A 41 5.31 8.61 -19.00
C LEU A 41 5.64 10.03 -18.54
N GLU A 42 4.83 10.99 -18.98
CA GLU A 42 4.92 12.38 -18.53
C GLU A 42 4.26 12.59 -17.16
N TYR A 43 3.20 11.83 -16.86
CA TYR A 43 2.48 11.88 -15.60
C TYR A 43 1.87 10.50 -15.25
N VAL A 44 1.44 10.35 -14.00
CA VAL A 44 0.58 9.22 -13.55
C VAL A 44 -0.78 9.71 -13.08
N ASP A 45 -1.82 8.91 -13.18
CA ASP A 45 -3.14 9.31 -12.67
C ASP A 45 -3.11 9.41 -11.14
N ILE A 46 -2.48 8.45 -10.46
CA ILE A 46 -2.39 8.43 -9.00
C ILE A 46 -0.97 8.08 -8.54
N VAL A 47 -0.38 8.93 -7.69
CA VAL A 47 0.85 8.62 -6.95
C VAL A 47 0.53 8.24 -5.50
N TYR A 48 1.10 7.15 -5.01
CA TYR A 48 0.85 6.63 -3.67
C TYR A 48 2.02 6.87 -2.71
N ALA A 49 1.70 7.32 -1.50
CA ALA A 49 2.54 7.12 -0.33
C ALA A 49 2.48 5.64 0.09
N HIS A 50 3.51 4.86 -0.24
CA HIS A 50 3.47 3.41 -0.13
C HIS A 50 3.36 2.88 1.32
N ARG A 51 3.91 3.60 2.30
CA ARG A 51 3.79 3.34 3.74
C ARG A 51 3.78 4.67 4.49
N PRO A 52 3.25 4.73 5.72
CA PRO A 52 3.30 5.94 6.54
C PRO A 52 4.73 6.21 7.00
N ASP A 53 5.14 7.48 6.92
CA ASP A 53 6.41 7.97 7.45
C ASP A 53 6.17 8.86 8.66
N ARG A 54 6.54 8.35 9.83
CA ARG A 54 6.38 9.03 11.12
C ARG A 54 7.59 9.88 11.50
N LEU A 55 8.62 9.92 10.65
CA LEU A 55 9.79 10.79 10.82
C LEU A 55 9.64 12.09 10.01
N THR A 56 8.84 12.07 8.94
CA THR A 56 8.50 13.27 8.17
C THR A 56 7.20 13.89 8.70
N PRO A 57 7.14 15.19 8.99
CA PRO A 57 5.90 15.86 9.35
C PRO A 57 4.81 15.66 8.29
N MET A 58 3.57 15.37 8.72
CA MET A 58 2.45 15.13 7.81
C MET A 58 2.22 16.31 6.85
N GLU A 59 2.35 17.54 7.35
CA GLU A 59 2.24 18.75 6.53
C GLU A 59 3.26 18.80 5.39
N GLU A 60 4.52 18.40 5.63
CA GLU A 60 5.54 18.35 4.59
C GLU A 60 5.13 17.36 3.50
N THR A 61 4.66 16.17 3.91
CA THR A 61 4.18 15.12 3.00
C THR A 61 3.02 15.63 2.13
N VAL A 62 1.98 16.21 2.75
CA VAL A 62 0.81 16.75 2.03
C VAL A 62 1.22 17.85 1.05
N ARG A 63 2.11 18.77 1.45
CA ARG A 63 2.65 19.83 0.58
C ARG A 63 3.50 19.29 -0.56
N ALA A 64 4.23 18.19 -0.34
CA ALA A 64 5.06 17.58 -1.37
C ALA A 64 4.21 16.90 -2.46
N PHE A 65 3.15 16.17 -2.08
CA PHE A 65 2.21 15.60 -3.05
C PHE A 65 1.49 16.67 -3.86
N ASN A 66 1.03 17.73 -3.18
CA ASN A 66 0.40 18.86 -3.88
C ASN A 66 1.37 19.58 -4.83
N HIS A 67 2.66 19.67 -4.49
CA HIS A 67 3.65 20.24 -5.39
C HIS A 67 3.83 19.42 -6.67
N VAL A 68 3.88 18.08 -6.57
CA VAL A 68 4.04 17.24 -7.77
C VAL A 68 2.77 17.21 -8.64
N ILE A 69 1.61 17.48 -8.06
CA ILE A 69 0.34 17.64 -8.78
C ILE A 69 0.27 19.02 -9.43
N GLU A 70 0.14 20.09 -8.63
CA GLU A 70 -0.22 21.43 -9.10
C GLU A 70 0.93 22.16 -9.82
N ILE A 71 2.16 21.97 -9.34
CA ILE A 71 3.31 22.75 -9.86
C ILE A 71 4.07 21.99 -10.94
N LYS A 72 4.15 20.67 -10.80
CA LYS A 72 4.90 19.83 -11.75
C LYS A 72 4.01 19.17 -12.81
N GLY A 73 2.73 18.94 -12.53
CA GLY A 73 1.85 18.19 -13.43
C GLY A 73 2.26 16.72 -13.59
N TRP A 74 3.01 16.17 -12.63
CA TRP A 74 3.56 14.81 -12.68
C TRP A 74 2.58 13.75 -12.18
N ALA A 75 1.53 14.17 -11.50
CA ALA A 75 0.43 13.32 -11.08
C ALA A 75 -0.90 14.08 -11.14
N MET A 76 -2.00 13.37 -11.39
CA MET A 76 -3.35 13.98 -11.33
C MET A 76 -3.90 13.98 -9.90
N TYR A 77 -3.69 12.88 -9.16
CA TYR A 77 -4.13 12.72 -7.78
C TYR A 77 -3.05 12.00 -6.95
N TRP A 78 -3.25 11.97 -5.64
CA TRP A 78 -2.43 11.17 -4.74
C TRP A 78 -3.27 10.33 -3.78
N GLY A 79 -2.65 9.27 -3.26
CA GLY A 79 -3.27 8.34 -2.34
C GLY A 79 -2.29 7.80 -1.31
N THR A 80 -2.83 7.01 -0.39
CA THR A 80 -2.09 6.37 0.70
C THR A 80 -2.13 4.85 0.53
N SER A 81 -1.18 4.16 1.14
CA SER A 81 -1.13 2.71 1.14
C SER A 81 -0.68 2.25 2.51
N GLU A 82 -1.52 1.46 3.17
CA GLU A 82 -1.25 0.86 4.47
C GLU A 82 -1.13 1.87 5.61
N TRP A 83 -1.83 3.00 5.50
CA TRP A 83 -1.93 4.03 6.53
C TRP A 83 -3.06 3.75 7.52
N SER A 84 -2.94 4.19 8.76
CA SER A 84 -4.05 4.07 9.72
C SER A 84 -5.16 5.09 9.44
N ALA A 85 -6.33 4.88 10.03
CA ALA A 85 -7.47 5.76 9.82
C ALA A 85 -7.22 7.18 10.35
N ASP A 86 -6.47 7.30 11.44
CA ASP A 86 -6.05 8.57 12.04
C ASP A 86 -5.01 9.30 11.17
N GLU A 87 -4.01 8.60 10.62
CA GLU A 87 -3.03 9.18 9.70
C GLU A 87 -3.71 9.75 8.44
N ILE A 88 -4.69 9.03 7.87
CA ILE A 88 -5.47 9.52 6.72
C ILE A 88 -6.32 10.73 7.12
N ALA A 89 -6.99 10.70 8.27
CA ALA A 89 -7.80 11.80 8.74
C ALA A 89 -6.96 13.07 9.01
N GLU A 90 -5.76 12.92 9.56
CA GLU A 90 -4.78 14.00 9.75
C GLU A 90 -4.39 14.63 8.41
N ALA A 91 -4.00 13.81 7.43
CA ALA A 91 -3.65 14.28 6.09
C ALA A 91 -4.80 15.05 5.42
N CYS A 92 -6.03 14.53 5.49
CA CYS A 92 -7.22 15.21 4.98
C CYS A 92 -7.48 16.53 5.73
N GLY A 93 -7.29 16.55 7.05
CA GLY A 93 -7.47 17.75 7.88
C GLY A 93 -6.48 18.86 7.53
N ILE A 94 -5.21 18.52 7.38
CA ILE A 94 -4.14 19.45 6.97
C ILE A 94 -4.39 19.95 5.54
N ALA A 95 -4.75 19.06 4.62
CA ALA A 95 -5.05 19.45 3.25
C ALA A 95 -6.19 20.48 3.22
N LYS A 96 -7.27 20.22 3.97
CA LYS A 96 -8.40 21.14 4.08
C LYS A 96 -8.02 22.49 4.70
N SER A 97 -7.21 22.50 5.77
CA SER A 97 -6.83 23.75 6.44
C SER A 97 -5.93 24.64 5.58
N LEU A 98 -5.13 24.04 4.70
CA LEU A 98 -4.19 24.73 3.83
C LEU A 98 -4.73 24.99 2.42
N GLY A 99 -5.96 24.56 2.10
CA GLY A 99 -6.54 24.67 0.76
C GLY A 99 -5.82 23.79 -0.29
N LEU A 100 -5.31 22.64 0.14
CA LEU A 100 -4.59 21.66 -0.66
C LEU A 100 -5.47 20.44 -1.00
N ILE A 101 -5.05 19.67 -2.00
CA ILE A 101 -5.68 18.42 -2.42
C ILE A 101 -5.41 17.33 -1.37
N PRO A 102 -6.47 16.74 -0.75
CA PRO A 102 -6.33 15.60 0.17
C PRO A 102 -6.06 14.29 -0.59
N PRO A 103 -5.60 13.22 0.09
CA PRO A 103 -5.50 11.91 -0.53
C PRO A 103 -6.89 11.40 -0.89
N VAL A 104 -7.06 10.86 -2.10
CA VAL A 104 -8.38 10.45 -2.63
C VAL A 104 -8.64 8.94 -2.50
N VAL A 105 -7.59 8.16 -2.27
CA VAL A 105 -7.65 6.70 -2.29
C VAL A 105 -6.66 6.11 -1.29
N GLU A 106 -7.07 5.03 -0.63
CA GLU A 106 -6.20 4.18 0.19
C GLU A 106 -6.06 2.80 -0.46
N GLN A 107 -4.87 2.22 -0.39
CA GLN A 107 -4.58 0.86 -0.84
C GLN A 107 -4.32 -0.06 0.36
N PRO A 108 -5.37 -0.67 0.96
CA PRO A 108 -5.21 -1.58 2.09
C PRO A 108 -5.22 -3.04 1.64
N MET A 109 -4.66 -3.92 2.49
CA MET A 109 -4.90 -5.36 2.34
C MET A 109 -6.36 -5.68 2.69
N TYR A 110 -7.10 -6.30 1.76
CA TYR A 110 -8.47 -6.72 2.01
C TYR A 110 -8.77 -8.07 1.37
N ASN A 111 -9.25 -8.99 2.20
CA ASN A 111 -9.65 -10.34 1.81
C ASN A 111 -10.43 -10.99 2.96
N LEU A 112 -10.92 -12.22 2.77
CA LEU A 112 -11.73 -12.93 3.76
C LEU A 112 -11.04 -13.11 5.13
N LEU A 113 -9.70 -13.05 5.20
CA LEU A 113 -8.93 -13.16 6.44
C LEU A 113 -8.57 -11.79 7.04
N SER A 114 -8.52 -10.73 6.23
CA SER A 114 -8.12 -9.37 6.61
C SER A 114 -9.23 -8.38 6.28
N ARG A 115 -10.16 -8.20 7.21
CA ARG A 115 -11.38 -7.38 7.04
C ARG A 115 -11.42 -6.15 7.94
N LYS A 116 -10.74 -6.22 9.11
CA LYS A 116 -10.85 -5.24 10.20
C LYS A 116 -10.63 -3.80 9.77
N LYS A 117 -9.62 -3.54 8.94
CA LYS A 117 -9.24 -2.18 8.52
C LYS A 117 -10.33 -1.55 7.64
N VAL A 118 -10.72 -2.25 6.58
CA VAL A 118 -11.71 -1.79 5.59
C VAL A 118 -13.12 -1.76 6.18
N GLU A 119 -13.56 -2.84 6.82
CA GLU A 119 -14.93 -2.94 7.32
C GLU A 119 -15.15 -2.28 8.69
N GLY A 120 -14.09 -1.96 9.41
CA GLY A 120 -14.17 -1.37 10.75
C GLY A 120 -13.53 0.01 10.81
N GLU A 121 -12.20 0.06 10.73
CA GLU A 121 -11.41 1.26 11.00
C GLU A 121 -11.70 2.40 10.00
N PHE A 122 -11.95 2.08 8.74
CA PHE A 122 -12.20 3.06 7.68
C PHE A 122 -13.67 3.47 7.49
N GLN A 123 -14.61 2.87 8.22
CA GLN A 123 -16.06 3.08 8.02
C GLN A 123 -16.46 4.55 7.96
N ARG A 124 -15.86 5.38 8.83
CA ARG A 124 -16.17 6.81 8.90
C ARG A 124 -15.48 7.65 7.82
N LEU A 125 -14.41 7.14 7.22
CA LEU A 125 -13.63 7.88 6.20
C LEU A 125 -14.34 7.90 4.85
N TYR A 126 -15.09 6.85 4.52
CA TYR A 126 -15.83 6.77 3.25
C TYR A 126 -16.75 7.97 3.05
N ASP A 127 -17.61 8.26 4.03
CA ASP A 127 -18.59 9.33 3.90
C ASP A 127 -18.01 10.71 4.25
N ARG A 128 -17.06 10.78 5.18
CA ARG A 128 -16.55 12.08 5.69
C ARG A 128 -15.57 12.74 4.74
N VAL A 129 -14.71 11.96 4.09
CA VAL A 129 -13.66 12.48 3.21
C VAL A 129 -13.74 11.91 1.80
N GLY A 130 -14.73 11.07 1.50
CA GLY A 130 -14.91 10.48 0.17
C GLY A 130 -13.84 9.44 -0.18
N LEU A 131 -13.28 8.73 0.82
CA LEU A 131 -12.13 7.84 0.63
C LEU A 131 -12.46 6.68 -0.33
N GLY A 132 -11.78 6.61 -1.46
CA GLY A 132 -11.81 5.44 -2.35
C GLY A 132 -10.86 4.33 -1.89
N LEU A 133 -11.05 3.10 -2.39
CA LEU A 133 -10.15 1.97 -2.10
C LEU A 133 -9.62 1.31 -3.37
N THR A 134 -8.34 0.96 -3.37
CA THR A 134 -7.74 0.00 -4.30
C THR A 134 -7.11 -1.16 -3.52
N THR A 135 -7.90 -2.17 -3.20
CA THR A 135 -7.45 -3.23 -2.28
C THR A 135 -6.44 -4.17 -2.92
N PHE A 136 -5.45 -4.63 -2.15
CA PHE A 136 -4.47 -5.61 -2.62
C PHE A 136 -4.55 -6.96 -1.87
N SER A 137 -3.89 -7.97 -2.44
CA SER A 137 -3.86 -9.35 -1.92
C SER A 137 -5.25 -9.96 -1.64
N PRO A 138 -6.18 -9.94 -2.61
CA PRO A 138 -7.53 -10.51 -2.44
C PRO A 138 -7.48 -12.02 -2.15
N LEU A 139 -6.44 -12.71 -2.64
CA LEU A 139 -6.23 -14.14 -2.41
C LEU A 139 -5.21 -14.46 -1.30
N TYR A 140 -4.79 -13.47 -0.51
CA TYR A 140 -3.78 -13.62 0.55
C TYR A 140 -2.55 -14.43 0.09
N PHE A 141 -1.81 -13.88 -0.87
CA PHE A 141 -0.67 -14.56 -1.52
C PHE A 141 -0.98 -15.93 -2.16
N GLY A 142 -2.26 -16.21 -2.44
CA GLY A 142 -2.74 -17.46 -3.01
C GLY A 142 -3.28 -18.45 -1.97
N LEU A 143 -3.23 -18.13 -0.68
CA LEU A 143 -3.78 -18.99 0.39
C LEU A 143 -5.28 -19.26 0.18
N LEU A 144 -6.04 -18.22 -0.13
CA LEU A 144 -7.49 -18.29 -0.33
C LEU A 144 -7.91 -18.98 -1.64
N SER A 145 -6.96 -19.39 -2.48
CA SER A 145 -7.27 -20.25 -3.63
C SER A 145 -7.51 -21.71 -3.25
N GLY A 146 -7.17 -22.11 -2.02
CA GLY A 146 -7.28 -23.48 -1.53
C GLY A 146 -6.11 -24.40 -1.91
N LYS A 147 -5.14 -23.93 -2.70
CA LYS A 147 -3.99 -24.75 -3.15
C LYS A 147 -3.11 -25.30 -2.02
N TYR A 148 -3.17 -24.70 -0.82
CA TYR A 148 -2.37 -25.10 0.35
C TYR A 148 -3.17 -25.93 1.37
N ASN A 149 -4.44 -26.23 1.11
CA ASN A 149 -5.34 -26.86 2.09
C ASN A 149 -4.86 -28.24 2.57
N GLU A 150 -4.22 -29.00 1.69
CA GLU A 150 -3.74 -30.37 1.96
C GLU A 150 -2.23 -30.43 2.22
N SER A 151 -1.57 -29.28 2.29
CA SER A 151 -0.11 -29.20 2.35
C SER A 151 0.33 -28.26 3.45
N THR A 152 -0.02 -28.56 4.70
CA THR A 152 0.23 -27.72 5.89
C THR A 152 1.70 -27.62 6.30
N ASP A 153 2.52 -28.60 5.90
CA ASP A 153 3.91 -28.71 6.34
C ASP A 153 4.93 -28.42 5.23
N LYS A 154 4.53 -28.54 3.95
CA LYS A 154 5.38 -28.24 2.79
C LYS A 154 4.58 -27.55 1.70
N PRO A 155 5.09 -26.48 1.08
CA PRO A 155 4.39 -25.83 -0.01
C PRO A 155 4.29 -26.75 -1.24
N PRO A 156 3.16 -26.77 -1.97
CA PRO A 156 3.02 -27.53 -3.21
C PRO A 156 4.10 -27.14 -4.23
N VAL A 157 4.57 -28.10 -5.02
CA VAL A 157 5.58 -27.86 -6.09
C VAL A 157 5.07 -26.83 -7.08
N GLY A 158 5.95 -25.92 -7.53
CA GLY A 158 5.60 -24.83 -8.46
C GLY A 158 4.69 -23.74 -7.87
N SER A 159 4.31 -23.84 -6.60
CA SER A 159 3.57 -22.78 -5.92
C SER A 159 4.47 -21.56 -5.64
N ARG A 160 3.85 -20.41 -5.32
CA ARG A 160 4.54 -19.15 -4.99
C ARG A 160 5.60 -19.32 -3.88
N PHE A 161 5.42 -20.29 -3.00
CA PHE A 161 6.32 -20.58 -1.87
C PHE A 161 7.14 -21.86 -2.08
N ALA A 162 7.05 -22.52 -3.23
CA ALA A 162 7.77 -23.77 -3.51
C ALA A 162 9.29 -23.55 -3.62
N ASN A 163 9.68 -22.44 -4.25
CA ASN A 163 11.06 -22.02 -4.34
C ASN A 163 11.26 -20.98 -3.24
N GLU A 164 12.12 -21.25 -2.26
CA GLU A 164 12.33 -20.38 -1.08
C GLU A 164 12.58 -18.92 -1.50
N VAL A 165 11.57 -18.04 -1.34
CA VAL A 165 11.68 -16.64 -1.77
C VAL A 165 12.32 -15.79 -0.67
N GLY A 166 13.65 -15.82 -0.57
CA GLY A 166 14.45 -14.80 0.14
C GLY A 166 13.99 -14.42 1.56
N LYS A 167 13.97 -13.11 1.88
CA LYS A 167 13.62 -12.52 3.21
C LYS A 167 12.26 -12.93 3.80
N MET A 168 11.44 -13.71 3.08
CA MET A 168 10.12 -14.16 3.50
C MET A 168 10.12 -15.48 4.31
N LYS A 169 11.29 -16.09 4.54
CA LYS A 169 11.45 -17.37 5.25
C LYS A 169 10.83 -17.45 6.66
N GLY A 170 10.65 -16.32 7.35
CA GLY A 170 10.03 -16.27 8.69
C GLY A 170 8.60 -15.70 8.73
N ALA A 171 8.13 -15.11 7.62
CA ALA A 171 6.82 -14.46 7.56
C ALA A 171 5.69 -15.46 7.28
N TYR A 172 6.02 -16.60 6.67
CA TYR A 172 5.09 -17.63 6.22
C TYR A 172 5.50 -18.99 6.81
N TRP A 173 4.58 -19.96 6.89
CA TRP A 173 4.82 -21.25 7.58
C TRP A 173 5.00 -21.20 9.10
N ASN A 174 4.77 -20.05 9.71
CA ASN A 174 4.56 -19.93 11.16
C ASN A 174 3.14 -20.40 11.58
N ASP A 175 2.88 -20.42 12.88
CA ASP A 175 1.61 -20.84 13.45
C ASP A 175 0.42 -20.02 12.94
N THR A 176 0.61 -18.71 12.73
CA THR A 176 -0.40 -17.82 12.14
C THR A 176 -0.81 -18.30 10.74
N TRP A 177 0.17 -18.71 9.92
CA TRP A 177 -0.13 -19.22 8.60
C TRP A 177 -0.89 -20.56 8.66
N LYS A 178 -0.46 -21.49 9.51
CA LYS A 178 -1.17 -22.78 9.69
C LYS A 178 -2.61 -22.54 10.17
N GLU A 179 -2.80 -21.60 11.07
CA GLU A 179 -4.14 -21.19 11.54
C GLU A 179 -4.97 -20.59 10.41
N ASN A 180 -4.37 -19.74 9.57
CA ASN A 180 -5.06 -19.20 8.40
C ASN A 180 -5.48 -20.31 7.42
N ILE A 181 -4.66 -21.34 7.18
CA ILE A 181 -5.09 -22.50 6.38
C ILE A 181 -6.32 -23.17 7.00
N ARG A 182 -6.31 -23.43 8.31
CA ARG A 182 -7.47 -24.05 8.99
C ARG A 182 -8.74 -23.22 8.81
N LYS A 183 -8.63 -21.89 8.89
CA LYS A 183 -9.75 -20.98 8.59
C LYS A 183 -10.21 -21.12 7.14
N VAL A 184 -9.27 -21.11 6.18
CA VAL A 184 -9.61 -21.25 4.75
C VAL A 184 -10.29 -22.59 4.45
N VAL A 185 -9.84 -23.69 5.06
CA VAL A 185 -10.49 -25.01 4.91
C VAL A 185 -11.94 -24.98 5.40
N LYS A 186 -12.22 -24.27 6.50
CA LYS A 186 -13.58 -24.08 7.03
C LYS A 186 -14.46 -23.17 6.15
N LEU A 187 -13.89 -22.33 5.30
CA LEU A 187 -14.63 -21.46 4.38
C LEU A 187 -15.23 -22.21 3.19
N LYS A 188 -14.87 -23.49 2.97
CA LYS A 188 -15.56 -24.33 1.98
C LYS A 188 -17.03 -24.48 2.40
N VAL A 189 -17.91 -23.76 1.72
CA VAL A 189 -19.36 -23.97 1.78
C VAL A 189 -19.63 -25.43 1.40
N ARG A 190 -20.39 -26.13 2.24
CA ARG A 190 -20.93 -27.47 1.92
C ARG A 190 -21.98 -27.37 0.83
#